data_AF-A0A961I839-F1
#
_entry.id   AF-A0A961I839-F1
#
_cell.length_a   1.000
_cell.length_b   1.000
_cell.length_c   1.000
_cell.angle_alpha   90.00
_cell.angle_beta   90.00
_cell.angle_gamma   90.00
#
_symmetry.space_group_name_H-M   'P 1'
#
loop_
_entity.id
_entity.type
_entity.pdbx_description
1 polymer ?
#
loop_
_entity_poly.entity_id
_entity_poly.type
_entity_poly.pdbx_seq_one_letter_code
_entity_poly.pdbx_strand_id
1 'polypeptide(L)'
;MITGDHVDTARAIGKMIGITGETLTGREVERLSDAELEKALEHVRGADQSDSRVDGNAEISASTGAGSDNQSDSNSDSSSGADAAMDDIGNKRGVTIFARVASEHKYRIIQALQRLGHTVAMTGDGVNDAPALHTADIGVAVGSGTDVAREASDFVLLNDSFANITGAIEEGRGIYENIQKSIMLLLSGNFGEVLI
;
A
#
# COMPACT_ATOMS: atom_id res chain seq x y z
N MET A 1 5.15 2.18 4.06
CA MET A 1 5.64 3.57 4.13
C MET A 1 7.14 3.57 4.24
N ILE A 2 7.83 4.38 3.44
CA ILE A 2 9.29 4.55 3.47
C ILE A 2 9.58 6.03 3.69
N THR A 3 10.36 6.39 4.72
CA THR A 3 10.72 7.78 5.03
C THR A 3 12.19 7.92 5.49
N GLY A 4 12.76 9.11 5.27
CA GLY A 4 14.04 9.52 5.84
C GLY A 4 13.95 9.99 7.30
N ASP A 5 12.74 10.15 7.83
CA ASP A 5 12.51 10.65 9.18
C ASP A 5 12.94 9.69 10.29
N HIS A 6 12.92 10.21 11.52
CA HIS A 6 13.11 9.40 12.72
C HIS A 6 12.02 8.32 12.86
N VAL A 7 12.40 7.22 13.49
CA VAL A 7 11.55 6.03 13.68
C VAL A 7 10.25 6.37 14.43
N ASP A 8 10.35 7.16 15.49
CA ASP A 8 9.21 7.51 16.33
C ASP A 8 8.20 8.37 15.57
N THR A 9 8.69 9.33 14.77
CA THR A 9 7.85 10.17 13.91
C THR A 9 7.15 9.33 12.86
N ALA A 10 7.90 8.45 12.17
CA ALA A 10 7.35 7.57 11.15
C ALA A 10 6.28 6.63 11.73
N ARG A 11 6.52 6.07 12.92
CA ARG A 11 5.56 5.20 13.63
C ARG A 11 4.32 5.96 14.07
N ALA A 12 4.48 7.17 14.59
CA ALA A 12 3.36 8.01 15.02
C ALA A 12 2.47 8.39 13.81
N ILE A 13 3.08 8.86 12.72
CA ILE A 13 2.35 9.19 11.49
C ILE A 13 1.68 7.95 10.90
N GLY A 14 2.41 6.83 10.80
CA GLY A 14 1.87 5.56 10.33
C GLY A 14 0.61 5.16 11.10
N LYS A 15 0.65 5.23 12.44
CA LYS A 15 -0.50 4.93 13.29
C LYS A 15 -1.68 5.89 13.04
N MET A 16 -1.42 7.19 12.84
CA MET A 16 -2.48 8.17 12.56
C MET A 16 -3.21 7.90 11.25
N ILE A 17 -2.51 7.40 10.23
CA ILE A 17 -3.07 7.11 8.92
C ILE A 17 -3.47 5.64 8.72
N GLY A 18 -3.50 4.85 9.80
CA GLY A 18 -3.93 3.45 9.78
C GLY A 18 -2.89 2.44 9.27
N ILE A 19 -1.66 2.86 9.01
CA ILE A 19 -0.55 1.96 8.68
C ILE A 19 0.03 1.42 10.00
N THR A 20 -0.26 0.17 10.29
CA THR A 20 0.24 -0.51 11.49
C THR A 20 1.10 -1.71 11.10
N GLY A 21 2.20 -1.91 11.81
CA GLY A 21 3.10 -3.04 11.60
C GLY A 21 4.49 -2.79 12.17
N GLU A 22 5.40 -3.71 11.91
CA GLU A 22 6.78 -3.57 12.36
C GLU A 22 7.47 -2.43 11.60
N THR A 23 8.35 -1.71 12.30
CA THR A 23 9.12 -0.61 11.74
C THR A 23 10.59 -1.00 11.69
N LEU A 24 11.18 -1.01 10.50
CA LEU A 24 12.63 -1.20 10.33
C LEU A 24 13.33 0.12 10.06
N THR A 25 14.53 0.27 10.57
CA THR A 25 15.43 1.37 10.26
C THR A 25 16.31 1.05 9.07
N GLY A 26 16.81 2.08 8.36
CA GLY A 26 17.79 1.87 7.29
C GLY A 26 19.00 1.03 7.72
N ARG A 27 19.50 1.20 8.95
CA ARG A 27 20.61 0.40 9.49
C ARG A 27 20.25 -1.07 9.70
N GLU A 28 19.00 -1.38 10.01
CA GLU A 28 18.55 -2.76 10.14
C GLU A 28 18.40 -3.40 8.76
N VAL A 29 17.84 -2.67 7.78
CA VAL A 29 17.77 -3.10 6.39
C VAL A 29 19.16 -3.39 5.81
N GLU A 30 20.15 -2.57 6.15
CA GLU A 30 21.55 -2.77 5.73
C GLU A 30 22.17 -4.05 6.28
N ARG A 31 21.78 -4.48 7.49
CA ARG A 31 22.30 -5.70 8.13
C ARG A 31 21.64 -6.98 7.63
N LEU A 32 20.42 -6.88 7.08
CA LEU A 32 19.69 -8.01 6.54
C LEU A 32 20.27 -8.38 5.17
N SER A 33 20.51 -9.68 4.98
CA SER A 33 20.68 -10.24 3.65
C SER A 33 19.38 -10.12 2.85
N ASP A 34 19.47 -10.23 1.52
CA ASP A 34 18.30 -10.07 0.66
C ASP A 34 17.21 -11.13 0.95
N ALA A 35 17.61 -12.36 1.28
CA ALA A 35 16.68 -13.43 1.66
C ALA A 35 16.00 -13.17 3.02
N GLU A 36 16.72 -12.59 3.98
CA GLU A 36 16.14 -12.21 5.28
C GLU A 36 15.20 -11.01 5.14
N LEU A 37 15.54 -10.06 4.27
CA LEU A 37 14.68 -8.93 3.94
C LEU A 37 13.38 -9.42 3.28
N GLU A 38 13.47 -10.34 2.32
CA GLU A 38 12.28 -10.97 1.72
C GLU A 38 11.39 -11.65 2.75
N LYS A 39 11.99 -12.43 3.67
CA LYS A 39 11.24 -13.07 4.75
C LYS A 39 10.55 -12.06 5.67
N ALA A 40 11.20 -10.93 5.94
CA ALA A 40 10.59 -9.84 6.72
C ALA A 40 9.41 -9.18 5.98
N LEU A 41 9.40 -9.26 4.64
CA LEU A 41 8.39 -8.67 3.76
C LEU A 41 7.29 -9.63 3.31
N GLU A 42 7.43 -10.93 3.55
CA GLU A 42 6.46 -11.96 3.16
C GLU A 42 5.03 -11.69 3.64
N HIS A 43 4.88 -11.00 4.79
CA HIS A 43 3.58 -10.67 5.38
C HIS A 43 3.12 -9.24 5.05
N VAL A 44 3.78 -8.55 4.13
CA VAL A 44 3.30 -7.25 3.64
C VAL A 44 2.02 -7.49 2.86
N ARG A 45 0.91 -6.99 3.42
CA ARG A 45 -0.39 -7.08 2.76
C ARG A 45 -0.35 -6.26 1.47
N GLY A 46 -0.33 -6.94 0.33
CA GLY A 46 -0.68 -6.32 -0.95
C GLY A 46 -2.17 -5.93 -0.95
N ALA A 47 -2.53 -4.90 -1.72
CA ALA A 47 -3.91 -4.44 -1.84
C ALA A 47 -4.87 -5.46 -2.50
N ASP A 48 -4.36 -6.60 -2.99
CA ASP A 48 -5.07 -7.49 -3.91
C ASP A 48 -5.55 -8.82 -3.32
N GLN A 49 -5.41 -9.07 -2.01
CA GLN A 49 -5.81 -10.37 -1.42
C GLN A 49 -7.22 -10.43 -0.83
N SER A 50 -8.08 -9.41 -1.02
CA SER A 50 -9.43 -9.43 -0.46
C SER A 50 -10.50 -8.75 -1.29
N ASP A 51 -10.53 -8.96 -2.61
CA ASP A 51 -11.73 -8.61 -3.36
C ASP A 51 -12.07 -9.58 -4.50
N SER A 52 -12.34 -10.83 -4.10
CA SER A 52 -13.06 -11.81 -4.92
C SER A 52 -14.57 -11.77 -4.67
N ARG A 53 -15.14 -10.65 -4.16
CA ARG A 53 -16.59 -10.46 -4.09
C ARG A 53 -17.09 -9.80 -5.36
N VAL A 54 -17.03 -10.59 -6.43
CA VAL A 54 -17.94 -10.44 -7.57
C VAL A 54 -19.31 -10.87 -7.07
N ASP A 55 -20.14 -9.90 -6.68
CA ASP A 55 -21.59 -9.94 -6.67
C ASP A 55 -22.00 -8.45 -6.64
N GLY A 56 -22.49 -7.85 -7.72
CA GLY A 56 -23.79 -8.19 -8.26
C GLY A 56 -24.87 -7.48 -7.43
N ASN A 57 -25.36 -6.37 -7.97
CA ASN A 57 -26.52 -5.56 -7.53
C ASN A 57 -26.25 -4.36 -6.63
N ALA A 58 -26.62 -3.21 -7.20
CA ALA A 58 -26.94 -1.98 -6.53
C ALA A 58 -27.99 -2.19 -5.43
N GLU A 59 -27.77 -1.61 -4.26
CA GLU A 59 -28.85 -1.04 -3.46
C GLU A 59 -28.37 0.25 -2.82
N ILE A 60 -28.88 1.35 -3.36
CA ILE A 60 -29.01 2.61 -2.65
C ILE A 60 -29.92 2.34 -1.46
N SER A 61 -29.44 2.61 -0.24
CA SER A 61 -30.32 2.78 0.91
C SER A 61 -29.78 3.90 1.79
N ALA A 62 -30.23 5.10 1.46
CA ALA A 62 -30.42 6.15 2.43
C ALA A 62 -31.52 5.71 3.41
N SER A 63 -31.23 5.72 4.71
CA SER A 63 -32.27 5.82 5.72
C SER A 63 -31.75 6.56 6.95
N THR A 64 -32.18 7.81 7.04
CA THR A 64 -32.41 8.59 8.25
C THR A 64 -33.01 7.76 9.38
N GLY A 65 -32.50 7.93 10.59
CA GLY A 65 -33.10 7.37 11.81
C GLY A 65 -32.48 7.97 13.07
N ALA A 66 -33.20 8.90 13.69
CA ALA A 66 -32.86 9.58 14.93
C ALA A 66 -33.01 8.67 16.17
N GLY A 67 -32.31 9.00 17.27
CA GLY A 67 -32.80 8.71 18.62
C GLY A 67 -31.78 8.22 19.66
N SER A 68 -31.51 9.11 20.63
CA SER A 68 -31.41 8.85 22.09
C SER A 68 -30.18 8.12 22.66
N ASP A 69 -29.31 8.93 23.27
CA ASP A 69 -28.98 8.93 24.71
C ASP A 69 -29.01 7.61 25.50
N ASN A 70 -27.86 7.27 26.10
CA ASN A 70 -27.79 7.00 27.54
C ASN A 70 -26.35 7.14 28.09
N GLN A 71 -26.14 8.12 28.98
CA GLN A 71 -24.98 8.24 29.87
C GLN A 71 -25.18 7.35 31.11
N SER A 72 -24.11 6.75 31.63
CA SER A 72 -23.74 6.80 33.06
C SER A 72 -22.49 5.95 33.37
N ASP A 73 -21.39 6.67 33.62
CA ASP A 73 -20.46 6.60 34.75
C ASP A 73 -20.22 5.28 35.51
N SER A 74 -18.93 4.94 35.67
CA SER A 74 -18.30 4.85 37.00
C SER A 74 -16.78 4.62 36.93
N ASN A 75 -16.06 5.47 37.69
CA ASN A 75 -14.64 5.41 38.00
C ASN A 75 -14.25 4.17 38.83
N SER A 76 -13.03 3.66 38.65
CA SER A 76 -12.13 3.37 39.78
C SER A 76 -10.67 3.28 39.32
N ASP A 77 -9.84 4.16 39.90
CA ASP A 77 -8.39 4.01 39.97
C ASP A 77 -8.02 2.82 40.86
N SER A 78 -7.03 2.03 40.47
CA SER A 78 -5.99 1.59 41.40
C SER A 78 -4.77 1.00 40.67
N SER A 79 -3.62 1.47 41.14
CA SER A 79 -2.26 1.06 40.84
C SER A 79 -1.99 -0.44 40.90
N SER A 80 -1.14 -0.95 40.01
CA SER A 80 0.09 -1.70 40.37
C SER A 80 0.78 -2.19 39.10
N GLY A 81 2.10 -1.97 39.01
CA GLY A 81 2.87 -2.48 37.90
C GLY A 81 3.00 -4.00 37.96
N ALA A 82 2.85 -4.66 36.82
CA ALA A 82 3.61 -5.84 36.39
C ALA A 82 3.12 -6.41 35.04
N ASP A 83 2.87 -5.60 34.01
CA ASP A 83 2.42 -6.15 32.70
C ASP A 83 3.49 -6.01 31.60
N ALA A 84 4.75 -5.99 31.98
CA ALA A 84 5.87 -6.28 31.09
C ALA A 84 6.02 -7.80 30.95
N ALA A 85 5.15 -8.42 30.16
CA ALA A 85 5.32 -9.69 29.44
C ALA A 85 3.97 -10.38 29.28
N MET A 86 3.25 -10.10 28.19
CA MET A 86 2.34 -11.04 27.51
C MET A 86 1.68 -10.31 26.33
N ASP A 87 2.40 -10.25 25.20
CA ASP A 87 1.76 -10.09 23.89
C ASP A 87 2.65 -10.74 22.80
N ASP A 88 3.10 -11.97 23.09
CA ASP A 88 3.75 -12.83 22.11
C ASP A 88 2.75 -13.94 21.73
N ILE A 89 2.70 -14.26 20.44
CA ILE A 89 1.83 -15.26 19.78
C ILE A 89 0.42 -14.75 19.40
N GLY A 90 0.32 -13.91 18.36
CA GLY A 90 -1.00 -13.64 17.76
C GLY A 90 -1.08 -12.78 16.50
N ASN A 91 -0.06 -12.02 16.12
CA ASN A 91 -0.14 -11.19 14.92
C ASN A 91 1.23 -11.11 14.24
N LYS A 92 1.46 -11.95 13.22
CA LYS A 92 2.61 -11.79 12.30
C LYS A 92 2.39 -10.51 11.48
N ARG A 93 2.62 -9.35 12.09
CA ARG A 93 2.54 -8.06 11.42
C ARG A 93 3.80 -7.92 10.59
N GLY A 94 3.68 -8.06 9.27
CA GLY A 94 4.79 -7.78 8.36
C GLY A 94 5.35 -6.37 8.56
N VAL A 95 6.58 -6.15 8.08
CA VAL A 95 7.21 -4.82 8.13
C VAL A 95 6.47 -3.87 7.20
N THR A 96 5.83 -2.85 7.75
CA THR A 96 5.04 -1.88 6.95
C THR A 96 5.64 -0.49 6.92
N ILE A 97 6.57 -0.18 7.83
CA ILE A 97 7.19 1.15 7.94
C ILE A 97 8.71 1.00 7.88
N PHE A 98 9.35 1.82 7.05
CA PHE A 98 10.80 1.94 7.02
C PHE A 98 11.20 3.38 7.31
N ALA A 99 12.08 3.59 8.28
CA ALA A 99 12.51 4.90 8.75
C ALA A 99 14.03 5.09 8.60
N ARG A 100 14.48 6.35 8.50
CA ARG A 100 15.89 6.70 8.21
C ARG A 100 16.47 5.91 7.03
N VAL A 101 15.72 5.88 5.94
CA VAL A 101 16.06 5.09 4.75
C VAL A 101 16.87 5.93 3.76
N ALA A 102 18.02 5.42 3.33
CA ALA A 102 18.83 6.00 2.26
C ALA A 102 18.32 5.55 0.87
N SER A 103 18.74 6.22 -0.20
CA SER A 103 18.31 5.87 -1.56
C SER A 103 18.61 4.41 -1.93
N GLU A 104 19.77 3.86 -1.53
CA GLU A 104 20.11 2.46 -1.85
C GLU A 104 19.14 1.47 -1.20
N HIS A 105 18.64 1.80 -0.01
CA HIS A 105 17.68 0.95 0.69
C HIS A 105 16.31 0.94 0.02
N LYS A 106 15.86 2.07 -0.57
CA LYS A 106 14.59 2.12 -1.30
C LYS A 106 14.59 1.13 -2.47
N TYR A 107 15.68 1.14 -3.24
CA TYR A 107 15.90 0.22 -4.34
C TYR A 107 15.86 -1.25 -3.89
N ARG A 108 16.59 -1.60 -2.82
CA ARG A 108 16.62 -2.97 -2.27
C ARG A 108 15.24 -3.45 -1.82
N ILE A 109 14.46 -2.58 -1.18
CA ILE A 109 13.10 -2.91 -0.71
C ILE A 109 12.17 -3.18 -1.90
N ILE A 110 12.24 -2.36 -2.96
CA ILE A 110 11.42 -2.54 -4.17
C ILE A 110 11.73 -3.88 -4.82
N GLN A 111 13.02 -4.20 -5.01
CA GLN A 111 13.39 -5.47 -5.61
C GLN A 111 12.98 -6.68 -4.77
N ALA A 112 13.08 -6.59 -3.45
CA ALA A 112 12.63 -7.67 -2.56
C ALA A 112 11.13 -7.90 -2.70
N LEU A 113 10.32 -6.84 -2.75
CA LEU A 113 8.87 -6.94 -2.98
C LEU A 113 8.55 -7.51 -4.37
N GLN A 114 9.26 -7.08 -5.41
CA GLN A 114 9.11 -7.62 -6.77
C GLN A 114 9.45 -9.12 -6.85
N ARG A 115 10.53 -9.56 -6.18
CA ARG A 115 10.91 -10.99 -6.12
C ARG A 115 9.91 -11.85 -5.36
N LEU A 116 9.18 -11.26 -4.41
CA LEU A 116 8.03 -11.89 -3.75
C LEU A 116 6.78 -11.96 -4.64
N GLY A 117 6.84 -11.44 -5.88
CA GLY A 117 5.74 -11.46 -6.84
C GLY A 117 4.71 -10.34 -6.64
N HIS A 118 5.03 -9.33 -5.83
CA HIS A 118 4.18 -8.14 -5.72
C HIS A 118 4.42 -7.20 -6.90
N THR A 119 3.34 -6.64 -7.44
CA THR A 119 3.41 -5.45 -8.29
C THR A 119 3.57 -4.23 -7.39
N VAL A 120 4.68 -3.50 -7.56
CA VAL A 120 5.10 -2.41 -6.69
C VAL A 120 4.90 -1.07 -7.37
N ALA A 121 4.07 -0.22 -6.76
CA ALA A 121 4.02 1.19 -7.07
C ALA A 121 4.88 1.98 -6.07
N MET A 122 5.71 2.90 -6.55
CA MET A 122 6.50 3.80 -5.70
C MET A 122 6.09 5.25 -5.92
N THR A 123 5.93 6.00 -4.83
CA THR A 123 5.78 7.45 -4.87
C THR A 123 7.08 8.16 -4.48
N GLY A 124 7.35 9.32 -5.08
CA GLY A 124 8.53 10.12 -4.80
C GLY A 124 8.42 11.56 -5.31
N ASP A 125 9.29 12.43 -4.82
CA ASP A 125 9.29 13.87 -5.14
C ASP A 125 10.70 14.41 -5.46
N GLY A 126 11.75 13.75 -4.97
CA GLY A 126 13.13 14.22 -5.10
C GLY A 126 13.99 13.49 -6.13
N VAL A 127 15.13 14.10 -6.46
CA VAL A 127 16.19 13.50 -7.31
C VAL A 127 16.68 12.16 -6.79
N ASN A 128 16.63 11.97 -5.46
CA ASN A 128 17.05 10.77 -4.77
C ASN A 128 16.09 9.58 -4.97
N ASP A 129 14.86 9.86 -5.39
CA ASP A 129 13.83 8.85 -5.64
C ASP A 129 13.79 8.41 -7.10
N ALA A 130 14.39 9.17 -8.02
CA ALA A 130 14.36 8.88 -9.45
C ALA A 130 14.82 7.44 -9.81
N PRO A 131 15.92 6.89 -9.26
CA PRO A 131 16.30 5.51 -9.54
C PRO A 131 15.25 4.49 -9.06
N ALA A 132 14.62 4.77 -7.93
CA ALA A 132 13.66 3.87 -7.30
C ALA A 132 12.27 3.98 -7.98
N LEU A 133 11.86 5.18 -8.40
CA LEU A 133 10.70 5.43 -9.26
C LEU A 133 10.81 4.65 -10.57
N HIS A 134 11.98 4.68 -11.21
CA HIS A 134 12.22 3.96 -12.46
C HIS A 134 12.31 2.43 -12.29
N THR A 135 12.67 1.95 -11.10
CA THR A 135 12.80 0.51 -10.82
C THR A 135 11.47 -0.13 -10.44
N ALA A 136 10.56 0.64 -9.84
CA ALA A 136 9.22 0.18 -9.50
C ALA A 136 8.45 -0.24 -10.77
N ASP A 137 7.46 -1.12 -10.61
CA ASP A 137 6.60 -1.51 -11.74
C ASP A 137 5.74 -0.32 -12.21
N ILE A 138 5.43 0.59 -11.27
CA ILE A 138 4.77 1.87 -11.54
C ILE A 138 5.42 2.97 -10.70
N GLY A 139 6.09 3.92 -11.34
CA GLY A 139 6.62 5.13 -10.71
C GLY A 139 5.59 6.26 -10.69
N VAL A 140 5.37 6.88 -9.52
CA VAL A 140 4.42 7.99 -9.34
C VAL A 140 5.11 9.20 -8.74
N ALA A 141 5.26 10.28 -9.51
CA ALA A 141 5.74 11.55 -8.99
C ALA A 141 4.59 12.44 -8.51
N VAL A 142 4.83 13.22 -7.46
CA VAL A 142 3.95 14.36 -7.12
C VAL A 142 4.24 15.53 -8.06
N GLY A 143 3.22 16.34 -8.36
CA GLY A 143 3.29 17.46 -9.30
C GLY A 143 4.25 18.55 -8.85
N SER A 144 4.36 18.78 -7.53
CA SER A 144 5.37 19.66 -6.92
C SER A 144 6.78 19.06 -6.83
N GLY A 145 6.96 17.81 -7.25
CA GLY A 145 8.25 17.14 -7.27
C GLY A 145 9.24 17.76 -8.26
N THR A 146 10.51 17.45 -8.07
CA THR A 146 11.61 17.88 -8.95
C THR A 146 11.40 17.40 -10.39
N ASP A 147 11.93 18.15 -11.37
CA ASP A 147 11.83 17.76 -12.78
C ASP A 147 12.38 16.35 -13.05
N VAL A 148 13.47 16.00 -12.37
CA VAL A 148 14.09 14.67 -12.44
C VAL A 148 13.13 13.58 -11.93
N ALA A 149 12.39 13.84 -10.84
CA ALA A 149 11.43 12.86 -10.32
C ALA A 149 10.24 12.67 -11.28
N ARG A 150 9.75 13.76 -11.90
CA ARG A 150 8.65 13.69 -12.88
C ARG A 150 9.05 12.99 -14.18
N GLU A 151 10.28 13.21 -14.64
CA GLU A 151 10.82 12.53 -15.82
C GLU A 151 11.07 11.04 -15.58
N ALA A 152 11.43 10.66 -14.35
CA ALA A 152 11.67 9.27 -13.97
C ALA A 152 10.38 8.46 -13.67
N SER A 153 9.22 9.12 -13.54
CA SER A 153 7.94 8.49 -13.19
C SER A 153 7.05 8.19 -14.40
N ASP A 154 6.20 7.18 -14.30
CA ASP A 154 5.17 6.86 -15.29
C ASP A 154 3.92 7.74 -15.16
N PHE A 155 3.58 8.13 -13.92
CA PHE A 155 2.46 9.00 -13.60
C PHE A 155 2.90 10.22 -12.80
N VAL A 156 2.28 11.37 -13.09
CA VAL A 156 2.47 12.61 -12.33
C VAL A 156 1.13 13.06 -11.71
N LEU A 157 1.08 13.18 -10.39
CA LEU A 157 -0.08 13.65 -9.65
C LEU A 157 -0.18 15.17 -9.69
N LEU A 158 -1.05 15.71 -10.55
CA LEU A 158 -1.14 17.16 -10.78
C LEU A 158 -1.58 17.99 -9.56
N ASN A 159 -2.30 17.38 -8.60
CA ASN A 159 -2.87 18.05 -7.43
C ASN A 159 -2.26 17.60 -6.09
N ASP A 160 -1.10 16.93 -6.13
CA ASP A 160 -0.34 16.43 -4.95
C ASP A 160 -1.18 15.61 -3.96
N SER A 161 -2.31 15.05 -4.40
CA SER A 161 -3.22 14.28 -3.56
C SER A 161 -3.08 12.80 -3.83
N PHE A 162 -2.67 12.05 -2.81
CA PHE A 162 -2.60 10.58 -2.86
C PHE A 162 -3.97 9.92 -3.07
N ALA A 163 -5.08 10.63 -2.81
CA ALA A 163 -6.43 10.13 -3.10
C ALA A 163 -6.67 9.91 -4.61
N ASN A 164 -5.92 10.58 -5.48
CA ASN A 164 -6.02 10.33 -6.92
C ASN A 164 -5.45 8.97 -7.32
N ILE A 165 -4.53 8.40 -6.53
CA ILE A 165 -3.97 7.07 -6.80
C ILE A 165 -5.07 6.02 -6.67
N THR A 166 -5.93 6.11 -5.65
CA THR A 166 -7.03 5.14 -5.49
C THR A 166 -8.03 5.23 -6.64
N GLY A 167 -8.35 6.44 -7.10
CA GLY A 167 -9.19 6.62 -8.29
C GLY A 167 -8.56 6.06 -9.57
N ALA A 168 -7.24 6.23 -9.75
CA ALA A 168 -6.51 5.66 -10.88
C ALA A 168 -6.51 4.12 -10.85
N ILE A 169 -6.41 3.51 -9.67
CA ILE A 169 -6.51 2.05 -9.51
C ILE A 169 -7.91 1.55 -9.88
N GLU A 170 -8.95 2.24 -9.42
CA GLU A 170 -10.34 1.90 -9.73
C GLU A 170 -10.63 1.97 -11.24
N GLU A 171 -10.22 3.06 -11.89
CA GLU A 171 -10.35 3.22 -13.34
C GLU A 171 -9.53 2.16 -14.10
N GLY A 172 -8.31 1.87 -13.65
CA GLY A 172 -7.46 0.84 -14.23
C GLY A 172 -8.09 -0.55 -14.20
N ARG A 173 -8.78 -0.91 -13.11
CA ARG A 173 -9.55 -2.17 -13.01
C ARG A 173 -10.69 -2.20 -14.03
N GLY A 174 -11.42 -1.09 -14.17
CA GLY A 174 -12.48 -0.96 -15.16
C GLY A 174 -11.99 -1.11 -16.60
N ILE A 175 -10.85 -0.50 -16.94
CA ILE A 175 -10.21 -0.63 -18.25
C ILE A 175 -9.83 -2.10 -18.51
N TYR A 176 -9.21 -2.77 -17.53
CA TYR A 176 -8.81 -4.17 -17.66
C TYR A 176 -10.00 -5.10 -17.93
N GLU A 177 -11.09 -4.94 -17.18
CA GLU A 177 -12.32 -5.70 -17.42
C GLU A 177 -12.87 -5.45 -18.84
N ASN A 178 -12.84 -4.21 -19.31
CA ASN A 178 -13.35 -3.87 -20.64
C ASN A 178 -12.47 -4.47 -21.75
N ILE A 179 -11.16 -4.55 -21.55
CA ILE A 179 -10.25 -5.26 -22.46
C ILE A 179 -10.61 -6.75 -22.50
N GLN A 180 -10.80 -7.39 -21.36
CA GLN A 180 -11.19 -8.82 -21.30
C GLN A 180 -12.52 -9.07 -22.02
N LYS A 181 -13.54 -8.24 -21.76
CA LYS A 181 -14.85 -8.32 -22.43
C LYS A 181 -14.71 -8.16 -23.94
N SER A 182 -13.88 -7.21 -24.39
CA SER A 182 -13.63 -6.97 -25.81
C SER A 182 -12.94 -8.15 -26.50
N ILE A 183 -11.92 -8.73 -25.87
CA ILE A 183 -11.23 -9.93 -26.37
C ILE A 183 -12.20 -11.12 -26.45
N MET A 184 -13.01 -11.33 -25.41
CA MET A 184 -14.00 -12.42 -25.37
C MET A 184 -15.04 -12.28 -26.50
N LEU A 185 -15.50 -11.05 -26.77
CA LEU A 185 -16.42 -10.77 -27.87
C LEU A 185 -15.80 -11.11 -29.23
N LEU A 186 -14.56 -10.66 -29.48
CA LEU A 186 -13.85 -10.91 -30.75
C LEU A 186 -13.59 -12.40 -30.96
N LEU A 187 -13.15 -13.11 -29.93
CA LEU A 187 -12.92 -14.55 -30.01
C LEU A 187 -14.22 -15.30 -30.26
N SER A 188 -15.31 -14.96 -29.55
CA SER A 188 -16.61 -15.59 -29.75
C SER A 188 -17.13 -15.46 -31.18
N GLY A 189 -16.95 -14.30 -31.82
CA GLY A 189 -17.34 -14.09 -33.22
C GLY A 189 -16.53 -14.96 -34.18
N ASN A 190 -15.20 -14.92 -34.05
CA ASN A 190 -14.30 -15.68 -34.93
C ASN A 190 -14.45 -17.20 -34.76
N PHE A 191 -14.72 -17.70 -33.55
CA PHE A 191 -15.00 -19.12 -33.33
C PHE A 191 -16.29 -19.57 -34.03
N GLY A 192 -17.32 -18.73 -34.05
CA GLY A 192 -18.56 -19.02 -34.76
C GLY A 192 -18.38 -19.11 -36.28
N GLU A 193 -17.46 -18.31 -36.84
CA GLU A 193 -17.17 -18.30 -38.28
C GLU A 193 -16.26 -19.47 -38.71
N VAL A 194 -15.40 -19.98 -37.83
CA VAL A 194 -14.52 -21.13 -38.11
C VAL A 194 -15.25 -22.48 -38.03
N LEU A 195 -16.37 -22.57 -37.29
CA LEU A 195 -17.11 -23.81 -37.05
C LEU A 195 -18.20 -24.12 -38.09
N ILE A 196 -18.51 -23.17 -38.98
CA ILE A 196 -19.50 -23.30 -40.08
C ILE A 196 -18.77 -23.49 -41.41
#